data_AF-A0A1R0W5M5-F1
#
_entry.id   AF-A0A1R0W5M5-F1
#
_cell.length_a   1.000
_cell.length_b   1.000
_cell.length_c   1.000
_cell.angle_alpha   90.00
_cell.angle_beta   90.00
_cell.angle_gamma   90.00
#
_symmetry.space_group_name_H-M   'P 1'
#
loop_
_entity.id
_entity.type
_entity.pdbx_description
1 polymer ?
#
loop_
_entity_poly.entity_id
_entity_poly.type
_entity_poly.pdbx_seq_one_letter_code
_entity_poly.pdbx_strand_id
1 'polypeptide(L)'
;MHTVMKWGAMYGQLEDGDEISPAAIQLGNQLILPGDRITRIGKKKRSMFSMQDGFYLVYQGICDHHLMFTSEPTGCSGDPWYYSFAYVDSTTLLIGGKGCMDIRVDDLQLA
;
A
#
# COMPACT_ATOMS: atom_id res chain seq x y z
N MET A 1 15.51 1.01 -2.76
CA MET A 1 14.47 1.04 -1.69
C MET A 1 14.70 -0.03 -0.62
N HIS A 2 14.50 0.32 0.66
CA HIS A 2 14.52 -0.62 1.78
C HIS A 2 13.14 -0.81 2.42
N THR A 3 12.71 -2.05 2.67
CA THR A 3 11.41 -2.35 3.33
C THR A 3 11.55 -2.96 4.71
N VAL A 4 10.65 -2.61 5.63
CA VAL A 4 10.59 -3.15 6.99
C VAL A 4 9.16 -3.47 7.42
N MET A 5 8.97 -4.58 8.14
CA MET A 5 7.71 -4.89 8.81
C MET A 5 7.70 -4.26 10.21
N LYS A 6 6.72 -3.39 10.49
CA LYS A 6 6.52 -2.78 11.81
C LYS A 6 5.03 -2.63 12.11
N TRP A 7 4.63 -2.89 13.36
CA TRP A 7 3.24 -2.71 13.82
C TRP A 7 2.16 -3.38 12.94
N GLY A 8 2.50 -4.50 12.30
CA GLY A 8 1.56 -5.24 11.44
C GLY A 8 1.42 -4.70 10.01
N ALA A 9 2.22 -3.70 9.61
CA ALA A 9 2.29 -3.18 8.26
C ALA A 9 3.71 -3.27 7.71
N MET A 10 3.83 -3.25 6.38
CA MET A 10 5.11 -3.11 5.70
C MET A 10 5.31 -1.64 5.32
N TYR A 11 6.49 -1.12 5.63
CA TYR A 11 6.90 0.23 5.29
C TYR A 11 8.09 0.18 4.34
N GLY A 12 8.09 1.06 3.34
CA GLY A 12 9.20 1.27 2.42
C GLY A 12 9.85 2.62 2.67
N GLN A 13 11.17 2.64 2.76
CA GLN A 13 11.99 3.84 2.77
C GLN A 13 12.72 3.94 1.44
N LEU A 14 12.57 5.10 0.80
CA LEU A 14 13.27 5.43 -0.43
C LEU A 14 14.75 5.70 -0.11
N GLU A 15 15.63 5.18 -0.95
CA GLU A 15 17.07 5.42 -0.94
C GLU A 15 17.43 6.47 -2.01
N ASP A 16 18.68 6.93 -2.01
CA ASP A 16 19.15 7.92 -2.98
C ASP A 16 18.97 7.40 -4.42
N GLY A 17 18.16 8.12 -5.19
CA GLY A 17 17.86 7.79 -6.60
C GLY A 17 16.61 6.95 -6.81
N ASP A 18 15.95 6.48 -5.75
CA ASP A 18 14.62 5.89 -5.88
C ASP A 18 13.58 6.97 -6.25
N GLU A 19 12.70 6.65 -7.18
CA GLU A 19 11.61 7.53 -7.59
C GLU A 19 10.27 6.81 -7.53
N ILE A 20 9.27 7.47 -6.93
CA ILE A 20 7.88 7.01 -7.00
C ILE A 20 7.32 7.45 -8.35
N SER A 21 7.10 6.48 -9.24
CA SER A 21 6.41 6.72 -10.50
C SER A 21 4.89 6.86 -10.25
N PRO A 22 4.24 7.97 -10.62
CA PRO A 22 2.81 8.20 -10.41
C PRO A 22 1.96 7.44 -11.45
N ALA A 23 2.07 6.11 -11.46
CA ALA A 23 1.35 5.24 -12.38
C ALA A 23 -0.06 4.92 -11.89
N ALA A 24 -1.01 4.80 -12.81
CA ALA A 24 -2.30 4.18 -12.52
C ALA A 24 -2.14 2.66 -12.39
N ILE A 25 -2.76 2.05 -11.38
CA ILE A 25 -2.63 0.61 -11.11
C ILE A 25 -3.99 -0.04 -11.03
N GLN A 26 -4.14 -1.20 -11.68
CA GLN A 26 -5.33 -2.04 -11.52
C GLN A 26 -5.22 -2.78 -10.18
N LEU A 27 -6.17 -2.55 -9.28
CA LEU A 27 -6.27 -3.23 -7.99
C LEU A 27 -7.68 -3.81 -7.82
N GLY A 28 -7.77 -5.13 -7.96
CA GLY A 28 -9.00 -5.90 -8.07
C GLY A 28 -9.73 -5.49 -9.34
N ASN A 29 -10.98 -5.07 -9.19
CA ASN A 29 -11.81 -4.58 -10.30
C ASN A 29 -11.76 -3.04 -10.45
N GLN A 30 -10.89 -2.35 -9.72
CA GLN A 30 -10.78 -0.89 -9.74
C GLN A 30 -9.42 -0.44 -10.26
N LEU A 31 -9.41 0.66 -10.98
CA LEU A 31 -8.18 1.37 -11.34
C LEU A 31 -7.96 2.43 -10.27
N ILE A 32 -6.81 2.40 -9.58
CA ILE A 32 -6.42 3.42 -8.60
C ILE A 32 -5.43 4.40 -9.21
N LEU A 33 -5.58 5.67 -8.85
CA LEU A 33 -4.78 6.80 -9.30
C LEU A 33 -4.07 7.44 -8.10
N PRO A 34 -2.87 8.04 -8.29
CA PRO A 34 -2.23 8.80 -7.23
C PRO A 34 -3.17 9.86 -6.64
N GLY A 35 -3.28 9.89 -5.32
CA GLY A 35 -4.24 10.70 -4.56
C GLY A 35 -5.49 9.95 -4.10
N ASP A 36 -5.79 8.77 -4.64
CA ASP A 36 -6.95 7.99 -4.22
C ASP A 36 -6.82 7.55 -2.76
N ARG A 37 -7.91 7.72 -2.02
CA ARG A 37 -8.02 7.34 -0.61
C ARG A 37 -8.64 5.96 -0.47
N ILE A 38 -7.97 5.09 0.27
CA ILE A 38 -8.36 3.70 0.49
C ILE A 38 -8.52 3.48 1.99
N THR A 39 -9.65 2.93 2.40
CA THR A 39 -9.91 2.52 3.79
C THR A 39 -9.67 1.03 3.99
N ARG A 40 -9.86 0.21 2.96
CA ARG A 40 -9.74 -1.25 3.05
C ARG A 40 -9.38 -1.91 1.73
N ILE A 41 -8.54 -2.94 1.84
CA ILE A 41 -8.15 -3.87 0.78
C ILE A 41 -8.45 -5.30 1.27
N GLY A 42 -9.36 -6.00 0.61
CA GLY A 42 -9.73 -7.40 0.86
C GLY A 42 -10.84 -7.62 1.90
N LYS A 43 -11.58 -8.73 1.77
CA LYS A 43 -12.71 -9.11 2.64
C LYS A 43 -12.30 -9.97 3.83
N LYS A 44 -11.42 -10.94 3.60
CA LYS A 44 -11.10 -11.98 4.59
C LYS A 44 -10.12 -11.46 5.63
N LYS A 45 -10.45 -11.59 6.91
CA LYS A 45 -9.64 -11.09 8.04
C LYS A 45 -8.16 -11.46 7.98
N ARG A 46 -7.81 -12.66 7.47
CA ARG A 46 -6.43 -13.16 7.39
C ARG A 46 -5.62 -12.63 6.20
N SER A 47 -6.27 -12.00 5.23
CA SER A 47 -5.66 -11.59 3.95
C SER A 47 -6.21 -10.23 3.52
N MET A 48 -6.47 -9.37 4.50
CA MET A 48 -6.97 -8.01 4.29
C MET A 48 -6.05 -7.00 4.97
N PHE A 49 -6.10 -5.78 4.48
CA PHE A 49 -5.58 -4.60 5.14
C PHE A 49 -6.71 -3.60 5.33
N SER A 50 -6.79 -2.98 6.50
CA SER A 50 -7.82 -1.98 6.80
C SER A 50 -7.25 -0.88 7.68
N MET A 51 -7.54 0.36 7.33
CA MET A 51 -7.30 1.51 8.19
C MET A 51 -8.31 1.55 9.33
N GLN A 52 -7.96 2.26 10.41
CA GLN A 52 -8.91 2.60 11.45
C GLN A 52 -9.91 3.64 10.93
N ASP A 53 -11.10 3.68 11.52
CA ASP A 53 -12.13 4.65 11.15
C ASP A 53 -11.59 6.10 11.24
N GLY A 54 -11.82 6.87 10.19
CA GLY A 54 -11.31 8.25 10.06
C GLY A 54 -9.87 8.36 9.53
N PHE A 55 -9.23 7.25 9.19
CA PHE A 55 -7.90 7.23 8.56
C PHE A 55 -7.93 6.59 7.18
N TYR A 56 -7.00 7.01 6.32
CA TYR A 56 -6.94 6.60 4.92
C TYR A 56 -5.50 6.28 4.50
N LEU A 57 -5.32 5.27 3.66
CA LEU A 57 -4.14 5.16 2.81
C LEU A 57 -4.35 6.04 1.59
N VAL A 58 -3.35 6.83 1.22
CA VAL A 58 -3.39 7.67 0.02
C VAL A 58 -2.35 7.16 -0.96
N TYR A 59 -2.80 6.64 -2.10
CA TYR A 59 -1.90 6.08 -3.11
C TYR A 59 -0.99 7.16 -3.70
N GLN A 60 0.32 6.91 -3.75
CA GLN A 60 1.29 7.86 -4.30
C GLN A 60 1.86 7.41 -5.65
N GLY A 61 1.96 6.09 -5.86
CA GLY A 61 2.56 5.54 -7.07
C GLY A 61 3.28 4.22 -6.79
N ILE A 62 4.20 3.86 -7.68
CA ILE A 62 4.95 2.61 -7.64
C ILE A 62 6.46 2.87 -7.63
N CYS A 63 7.20 2.11 -6.84
CA CYS A 63 8.66 2.09 -6.80
C CYS A 63 9.12 0.63 -6.63
N ASP A 64 10.04 0.13 -7.46
CA ASP A 64 10.58 -1.24 -7.39
C ASP A 64 9.53 -2.36 -7.24
N HIS A 65 8.41 -2.29 -7.99
CA HIS A 65 7.27 -3.21 -7.86
C HIS A 65 6.48 -3.13 -6.54
N HIS A 66 6.68 -2.09 -5.75
CA HIS A 66 5.90 -1.82 -4.55
C HIS A 66 4.95 -0.65 -4.76
N LEU A 67 3.68 -0.85 -4.39
CA LEU A 67 2.71 0.23 -4.28
C LEU A 67 3.00 1.03 -3.01
N MET A 68 3.15 2.34 -3.18
CA MET A 68 3.55 3.27 -2.13
C MET A 68 2.37 4.14 -1.72
N PHE A 69 2.14 4.24 -0.41
CA PHE A 69 1.03 4.99 0.16
C PHE A 69 1.49 5.86 1.33
N THR A 70 0.90 7.05 1.45
CA THR A 70 0.95 7.86 2.68
C THR A 70 -0.31 7.63 3.51
N SER A 71 -0.39 8.25 4.69
CA SER A 71 -1.58 8.16 5.54
C SER A 71 -2.12 9.52 5.97
N GLU A 72 -3.43 9.68 5.82
CA GLU A 72 -4.19 10.85 6.28
C GLU A 72 -5.16 10.46 7.40
N PRO A 73 -5.48 11.37 8.34
CA PRO A 73 -5.00 12.75 8.46
C PRO A 73 -3.66 12.87 9.21
N THR A 74 -2.97 11.77 9.49
CA THR A 74 -1.76 11.75 10.33
C THR A 74 -0.60 12.63 9.82
N GLY A 75 -0.65 13.10 8.58
CA GLY A 75 0.36 14.02 8.03
C GLY A 75 1.71 13.35 7.81
N CYS A 76 1.79 12.02 7.85
CA CYS A 76 2.98 11.30 7.39
C CYS A 76 3.07 11.48 5.87
N SER A 77 3.87 12.46 5.44
CA SER A 77 4.10 12.81 4.04
C SER A 77 4.91 11.76 3.27
N GLY A 78 5.22 10.63 3.90
CA GLY A 78 6.03 9.57 3.31
C GLY A 78 7.52 9.73 3.55
N ASP A 79 7.97 10.84 4.15
CA ASP A 79 9.39 11.05 4.45
C ASP A 79 9.71 10.63 5.91
N PRO A 80 10.51 9.58 6.15
CA PRO A 80 11.15 8.71 5.16
C PRO A 80 10.35 7.42 4.86
N TRP A 81 9.19 7.20 5.49
CA TRP A 81 8.45 5.93 5.42
C TRP A 81 7.09 6.05 4.73
N TYR A 82 6.90 5.23 3.71
CA TYR A 82 5.63 4.97 3.06
C TYR A 82 5.07 3.64 3.54
N TYR A 83 3.76 3.50 3.62
CA TYR A 83 3.16 2.16 3.58
C TYR A 83 3.48 1.54 2.22
N SER A 84 3.96 0.30 2.24
CA SER A 84 4.48 -0.37 1.05
C SER A 84 3.83 -1.73 0.91
N PHE A 85 3.38 -2.06 -0.29
CA PHE A 85 2.83 -3.36 -0.63
C PHE A 85 3.49 -3.87 -1.90
N ALA A 86 4.14 -5.03 -1.84
CA ALA A 86 4.69 -5.64 -3.04
C ALA A 86 3.53 -6.03 -3.98
N TYR A 87 3.58 -5.54 -5.21
CA TYR A 87 2.56 -5.74 -6.23
C TYR A 87 2.91 -6.95 -7.08
N VAL A 88 2.17 -8.04 -6.89
CA VAL A 88 2.34 -9.27 -7.69
C VAL A 88 1.46 -9.21 -8.93
N ASP A 89 0.18 -8.96 -8.72
CA ASP A 89 -0.83 -8.81 -9.76
C ASP A 89 -2.00 -7.98 -9.23
N SER A 90 -3.00 -7.71 -10.08
CA SER A 90 -4.15 -6.89 -9.71
C SER A 90 -4.93 -7.45 -8.53
N THR A 91 -4.88 -8.75 -8.26
CA THR A 91 -5.64 -9.41 -7.20
C THR A 91 -4.81 -9.78 -5.97
N THR A 92 -3.49 -9.58 -6.03
CA THR A 92 -2.55 -10.09 -5.02
C THR A 92 -1.49 -9.05 -4.69
N LEU A 93 -1.50 -8.64 -3.41
CA LEU A 93 -0.42 -7.87 -2.80
C LEU A 93 0.31 -8.75 -1.79
N LEU A 94 1.58 -8.44 -1.52
CA LEU A 94 2.35 -9.08 -0.46
C LEU A 94 2.84 -8.05 0.56
N ILE A 95 2.78 -8.42 1.83
CA ILE A 95 3.52 -7.76 2.91
C ILE A 95 4.37 -8.82 3.62
N GLY A 96 5.58 -8.47 4.01
CA GLY A 96 6.44 -9.48 4.64
C GLY A 96 7.88 -9.05 4.88
N GLY A 97 8.57 -9.88 5.64
CA GLY A 97 10.01 -9.80 5.87
C GLY A 97 10.60 -11.21 5.79
N LYS A 98 10.95 -11.80 6.95
CA LYS A 98 11.41 -13.21 7.00
C LYS A 98 10.33 -14.25 6.63
N GLY A 99 9.07 -13.83 6.54
CA GLY A 99 7.95 -14.56 5.98
C GLY A 99 6.97 -13.56 5.35
N CYS A 100 6.11 -14.03 4.44
CA CYS A 100 5.20 -13.18 3.67
C CYS A 100 3.75 -13.56 3.91
N MET A 101 2.88 -12.56 3.91
CA MET A 101 1.43 -12.69 3.92
C MET A 101 0.87 -12.11 2.64
N ASP A 102 -0.02 -12.86 1.99
CA ASP A 102 -0.79 -12.37 0.86
C ASP A 102 -2.02 -11.59 1.31
N ILE A 103 -2.21 -10.43 0.70
CA ILE A 103 -3.44 -9.65 0.77
C ILE A 103 -4.17 -9.88 -0.55
N ARG A 104 -5.41 -10.33 -0.45
CA ARG A 104 -6.26 -10.63 -1.61
C ARG A 104 -7.18 -9.46 -1.86
N VAL A 105 -7.13 -8.93 -3.07
CA VAL A 105 -7.95 -7.79 -3.49
C VAL A 105 -9.28 -8.27 -4.06
N ASP A 106 -10.06 -8.95 -3.22
CA ASP A 106 -11.44 -9.36 -3.51
C ASP A 106 -12.49 -8.30 -3.12
N ASP A 107 -12.03 -7.19 -2.52
CA ASP A 107 -12.77 -5.96 -2.23
C ASP A 107 -11.77 -4.81 -2.17
N LEU A 108 -12.17 -3.65 -2.67
CA LEU A 108 -11.41 -2.42 -2.47
C LEU A 108 -12.40 -1.33 -2.10
N GLN A 109 -12.20 -0.70 -0.95
CA GLN A 109 -13.06 0.36 -0.46
C GLN A 109 -12.30 1.69 -0.55
N LEU A 110 -12.77 2.52 -1.48
CA LEU A 110 -12.33 3.91 -1.60
C LEU A 110 -13.16 4.79 -0.66
N ALA A 111 -12.59 5.91 -0.23
CA ALA A 111 -13.23 6.90 0.63
C ALA A 111 -13.97 7.99 -0.14
#